data_AF-A0A916G3F8-F1
#
_entry.id   AF-A0A916G3F8-F1
#
_cell.length_a   1.000
_cell.length_b   1.000
_cell.length_c   1.000
_cell.angle_alpha   90.00
_cell.angle_beta   90.00
_cell.angle_gamma   90.00
#
_symmetry.space_group_name_H-M   'P 1'
#
loop_
_entity.id
_entity.type
_entity.pdbx_description
1 polymer ?
#
loop_
_entity_poly.entity_id
_entity_poly.type
_entity_poly.pdbx_seq_one_letter_code
_entity_poly.pdbx_strand_id
1 'polypeptide(L)'
;MTDPAPDAFSSDRAGNFHALLRELASGDGVQAGRVIVVRLPAGSINARFVALPRPRGLAADASRILVGPRSRVHAYRNVPAIAARLDPSDAHDAVCVLRNLHVAGHVDIHEMAFAGSEGRQVNTRFSCLRTLDNDHSFVPRRRPRFVSVCAPEYRCHLNAPVMGGARPRCLTALGESNVREG
;
A
#
# COMPACT_ATOMS: atom_id res chain seq x y z
N MET A 1 -5.21 34.19 -7.06
CA MET A 1 -4.13 33.35 -6.50
C MET A 1 -4.11 32.08 -7.34
N THR A 2 -3.26 32.06 -8.35
CA THR A 2 -3.15 30.99 -9.35
C THR A 2 -2.40 29.82 -8.72
N ASP A 3 -2.95 28.61 -8.77
CA ASP A 3 -2.25 27.41 -8.32
C ASP A 3 -0.93 27.27 -9.10
N PRO A 4 0.20 26.95 -8.43
CA PRO A 4 1.45 26.72 -9.13
C PRO A 4 1.32 25.50 -10.05
N ALA A 5 1.95 25.57 -11.23
CA ALA A 5 2.01 24.45 -12.15
C ALA A 5 2.65 23.24 -11.44
N PRO A 6 2.11 22.01 -11.61
CA PRO A 6 2.73 20.83 -11.03
C PRO A 6 4.14 20.65 -11.61
N ASP A 7 5.13 20.45 -10.74
CA ASP A 7 6.50 20.14 -11.15
C ASP A 7 6.51 19.03 -12.20
N ALA A 8 7.24 19.24 -13.30
CA ALA A 8 7.35 18.25 -14.36
C ALA A 8 8.25 17.10 -13.89
N PHE A 9 7.64 15.93 -13.63
CA PHE A 9 8.38 14.72 -13.31
C PHE A 9 8.69 13.95 -14.59
N SER A 10 9.94 13.50 -14.73
CA SER A 10 10.34 12.52 -15.73
C SER A 10 10.64 11.18 -15.06
N SER A 11 10.46 10.09 -15.81
CA SER A 11 10.92 8.76 -15.42
C SER A 11 11.95 8.30 -16.44
N ASP A 12 13.11 7.85 -15.97
CA ASP A 12 14.09 7.14 -16.79
C ASP A 12 14.05 5.64 -16.46
N ARG A 13 14.38 4.79 -17.43
CA ARG A 13 14.24 3.33 -17.30
C ARG A 13 15.39 2.57 -17.92
N ALA A 14 15.82 1.50 -17.26
CA ALA A 14 16.66 0.49 -17.87
C ALA A 14 15.88 -0.26 -18.97
N GLY A 15 16.55 -0.60 -20.08
CA GLY A 15 15.91 -1.25 -21.24
C GLY A 15 15.23 -2.59 -20.93
N ASN A 16 15.62 -3.27 -19.86
CA ASN A 16 15.05 -4.55 -19.39
C ASN A 16 13.91 -4.39 -18.38
N PHE A 17 13.56 -3.16 -17.95
CA PHE A 17 12.54 -2.91 -16.93
C PHE A 17 11.17 -3.49 -17.30
N HIS A 18 10.85 -3.51 -18.59
CA HIS A 18 9.62 -4.11 -19.10
C HIS A 18 9.58 -5.65 -18.95
N ALA A 19 10.73 -6.32 -19.09
CA ALA A 19 10.84 -7.76 -18.86
C ALA A 19 10.75 -8.09 -17.36
N LEU A 20 11.43 -7.31 -16.52
CA LEU A 20 11.41 -7.48 -15.07
C LEU A 20 10.03 -7.23 -14.45
N LEU A 21 9.26 -6.24 -14.94
CA LEU A 21 7.89 -6.00 -14.49
C LEU A 21 6.91 -7.12 -14.87
N ARG A 22 7.22 -7.92 -15.90
CA ARG A 22 6.42 -9.11 -16.24
C ARG A 22 6.72 -10.29 -15.31
N GLU A 23 7.94 -10.37 -14.77
CA GLU A 23 8.37 -11.44 -13.87
C GLU A 23 8.11 -11.13 -12.38
N LEU A 24 8.13 -9.86 -11.98
CA LEU A 24 8.01 -9.44 -10.58
C LEU A 24 6.66 -8.75 -10.32
N ALA A 25 5.77 -9.43 -9.59
CA ALA A 25 4.47 -8.92 -9.18
C ALA A 25 4.51 -8.04 -7.90
N SER A 26 5.69 -7.61 -7.45
CA SER A 26 5.85 -6.89 -6.18
C SER A 26 6.98 -5.88 -6.27
N GLY A 27 6.68 -4.64 -5.86
CA GLY A 27 7.68 -3.58 -5.69
C GLY A 27 7.60 -3.01 -4.28
N ASP A 28 8.73 -2.96 -3.59
CA ASP A 28 8.89 -2.30 -2.29
C ASP A 28 9.03 -0.79 -2.52
N GLY A 29 8.15 0.01 -1.91
CA GLY A 29 8.01 1.44 -2.22
C GLY A 29 9.12 2.33 -1.67
N VAL A 30 9.85 3.00 -2.57
CA VAL A 30 10.71 4.15 -2.28
C VAL A 30 9.86 5.37 -1.87
N GLN A 31 10.32 6.09 -0.83
CA GLN A 31 9.71 7.32 -0.31
C GLN A 31 9.67 8.45 -1.34
N ALA A 32 8.60 8.56 -2.13
CA ALA A 32 8.45 9.61 -3.12
C ALA A 32 7.12 10.37 -3.06
N GLY A 33 6.44 10.44 -1.90
CA GLY A 33 5.20 11.23 -1.73
C GLY A 33 4.10 10.96 -2.77
N ARG A 34 4.20 9.84 -3.47
CA ARG A 34 3.44 9.50 -4.67
C ARG A 34 3.38 7.98 -4.76
N VAL A 35 2.26 7.47 -5.25
CA VAL A 35 2.16 6.09 -5.76
C VAL A 35 2.32 6.15 -7.26
N ILE A 36 3.15 5.28 -7.80
CA ILE A 36 3.35 5.14 -9.25
C ILE A 36 2.50 3.96 -9.72
N VAL A 37 1.57 4.23 -10.62
CA VAL A 37 0.76 3.20 -11.30
C VAL A 37 1.37 2.99 -12.67
N VAL A 38 1.94 1.82 -12.90
CA VAL A 38 2.58 1.47 -14.18
C VAL A 38 1.68 0.52 -14.97
N ARG A 39 1.52 0.82 -16.25
CA ARG A 39 0.80 0.00 -17.23
C ARG A 39 1.67 -0.28 -18.44
N LEU A 40 1.37 -1.36 -19.15
CA LEU A 40 2.13 -1.83 -20.31
C LEU A 40 1.25 -1.97 -21.58
N PRO A 41 0.57 -0.91 -22.07
CA PRO A 41 -0.26 -1.03 -23.26
C PRO A 41 0.59 -1.25 -24.52
N ALA A 42 0.33 -2.34 -25.24
CA ALA A 42 0.89 -2.66 -26.56
C ALA A 42 2.40 -2.41 -26.71
N GLY A 43 3.21 -2.81 -25.72
CA GLY A 43 4.67 -2.69 -25.74
C GLY A 43 5.22 -1.32 -25.35
N SER A 44 4.36 -0.36 -25.01
CA SER A 44 4.73 0.91 -24.40
C SER A 44 4.55 0.87 -22.88
N ILE A 45 5.31 1.68 -22.13
CA ILE A 45 5.11 1.86 -20.69
C ILE A 45 4.35 3.17 -20.48
N ASN A 46 3.26 3.09 -19.74
CA ASN A 46 2.54 4.26 -19.25
C ASN A 46 2.65 4.31 -17.73
N ALA A 47 3.24 5.37 -17.19
CA ALA A 47 3.36 5.59 -15.75
C ALA A 47 2.52 6.79 -15.32
N ARG A 48 1.64 6.60 -14.35
CA ARG A 48 0.85 7.66 -13.72
C ARG A 48 1.29 7.86 -12.28
N PHE A 49 1.53 9.10 -11.91
CA PHE A 49 1.93 9.49 -10.56
C PHE A 49 0.72 10.02 -9.80
N VAL A 50 0.37 9.35 -8.70
CA VAL A 50 -0.73 9.77 -7.81
C VAL A 50 -0.12 10.34 -6.54
N ALA A 51 -0.24 11.65 -6.34
CA ALA A 51 0.26 12.31 -5.15
C ALA A 51 -0.50 11.84 -3.91
N LEU A 52 0.22 11.31 -2.92
CA LEU A 52 -0.32 10.84 -1.65
C LEU A 52 0.70 11.12 -0.54
N PRO A 53 0.30 11.62 0.63
CA PRO A 53 1.25 11.98 1.67
C PRO A 53 1.91 10.73 2.26
N ARG A 54 3.22 10.55 2.02
CA ARG A 54 4.04 9.42 2.52
C ARG A 54 3.34 8.06 2.35
N PRO A 55 3.08 7.61 1.10
CA PRO A 55 2.47 6.31 0.87
C PRO A 55 3.55 5.24 1.08
N ARG A 56 3.39 4.41 2.12
CA ARG A 56 4.34 3.31 2.40
C ARG A 56 3.71 1.96 2.18
N GLY A 57 2.52 1.73 2.74
CA GLY A 57 1.82 0.47 2.57
C GLY A 57 1.07 0.39 1.24
N LEU A 58 1.10 -0.79 0.62
CA LEU A 58 0.35 -1.10 -0.60
C LEU A 58 -0.16 -2.55 -0.56
N ALA A 59 -1.41 -2.78 -0.90
CA ALA A 59 -1.90 -4.13 -1.19
C ALA A 59 -2.77 -4.09 -2.44
N ALA A 60 -2.58 -5.00 -3.37
CA ALA A 60 -3.34 -5.05 -4.61
C ALA A 60 -3.74 -6.50 -4.96
N ASP A 61 -4.93 -6.65 -5.53
CA ASP A 61 -5.38 -7.84 -6.26
C ASP A 61 -6.08 -7.38 -7.54
N ALA A 62 -6.62 -8.30 -8.35
CA ALA A 62 -7.27 -7.97 -9.63
C ALA A 62 -8.48 -7.00 -9.50
N SER A 63 -9.06 -6.91 -8.31
CA SER A 63 -10.31 -6.19 -8.04
C SER A 63 -10.15 -4.99 -7.12
N ARG A 64 -9.08 -4.92 -6.33
CA ARG A 64 -8.92 -3.95 -5.23
C ARG A 64 -7.49 -3.46 -5.11
N ILE A 65 -7.37 -2.20 -4.68
CA ILE A 65 -6.11 -1.62 -4.24
C ILE A 65 -6.34 -0.96 -2.89
N LEU A 66 -5.47 -1.26 -1.92
CA LEU A 66 -5.33 -0.49 -0.69
C LEU A 66 -4.03 0.29 -0.76
N VAL A 67 -4.09 1.58 -0.43
CA VAL A 67 -2.89 2.41 -0.21
C VAL A 67 -2.92 2.97 1.20
N GLY A 68 -1.78 2.90 1.90
CA GLY A 68 -1.60 3.44 3.25
C GLY A 68 -0.76 4.71 3.23
N PRO A 69 -1.33 5.89 2.89
CA PRO A 69 -0.69 7.17 3.15
C PRO A 69 -0.65 7.46 4.66
N ARG A 70 0.23 8.38 5.07
CA ARG A 70 0.59 8.75 6.45
C ARG A 70 -0.35 8.29 7.58
N SER A 71 -1.60 8.79 7.60
CA SER A 71 -2.57 8.54 8.68
C SER A 71 -3.91 7.99 8.18
N ARG A 72 -3.95 7.50 6.94
CA ARG A 72 -5.20 7.09 6.28
C ARG A 72 -4.99 5.79 5.53
N VAL A 73 -6.10 5.14 5.21
CA VAL A 73 -6.13 3.98 4.32
C VAL A 73 -7.14 4.25 3.23
N HIS A 74 -6.65 4.26 2.00
CA HIS A 74 -7.46 4.49 0.82
C HIS A 74 -7.77 3.14 0.20
N ALA A 75 -9.06 2.84 0.04
CA ALA A 75 -9.52 1.63 -0.62
C ALA A 75 -10.13 1.96 -1.98
N TYR A 76 -9.49 1.47 -3.03
CA TYR A 76 -9.95 1.57 -4.40
C TYR A 76 -10.52 0.23 -4.87
N ARG A 77 -11.52 0.28 -5.75
CA ARG A 77 -12.03 -0.90 -6.46
C ARG A 77 -11.88 -0.71 -7.96
N ASN A 78 -11.45 -1.77 -8.64
CA ASN A 78 -11.53 -1.85 -10.09
C ASN A 78 -12.99 -1.94 -10.53
N VAL A 79 -13.38 -1.15 -11.53
CA VAL A 79 -14.74 -1.08 -12.08
C VAL A 79 -14.66 -1.25 -13.60
N PRO A 80 -14.62 -2.49 -14.12
CA PRO A 80 -14.50 -2.77 -15.54
C PRO A 80 -15.60 -2.12 -16.41
N ALA A 81 -16.82 -2.00 -15.87
CA ALA A 81 -17.92 -1.33 -16.55
C ALA A 81 -17.66 0.15 -16.87
N ILE A 82 -16.75 0.82 -16.15
CA ILE A 82 -16.31 2.19 -16.49
C ILE A 82 -15.29 2.14 -17.62
N ALA A 83 -14.36 1.17 -17.61
CA ALA A 83 -13.34 1.03 -18.65
C ALA A 83 -13.96 0.93 -20.05
N ALA A 84 -15.03 0.14 -20.18
CA ALA A 84 -15.78 -0.05 -21.43
C ALA A 84 -16.47 1.22 -21.97
N ARG A 85 -16.57 2.28 -21.15
CA ARG A 85 -17.23 3.55 -21.51
C ARG A 85 -16.25 4.69 -21.75
N LEU A 86 -14.95 4.45 -21.58
CA LEU A 86 -13.91 5.43 -21.89
C LEU A 86 -13.62 5.43 -23.39
N ASP A 87 -13.19 6.58 -23.91
CA ASP A 87 -12.77 6.74 -25.30
C ASP A 87 -11.24 6.96 -25.35
N PRO A 88 -10.48 6.16 -26.11
CA PRO A 88 -10.92 4.99 -26.86
C PRO A 88 -11.36 3.84 -25.95
N SER A 89 -12.37 3.08 -26.39
CA SER A 89 -12.78 1.86 -25.70
C SER A 89 -11.59 0.90 -25.61
N ASP A 90 -11.48 0.20 -24.48
CA ASP A 90 -10.39 -0.75 -24.19
C ASP A 90 -8.97 -0.13 -24.09
N ALA A 91 -8.84 1.20 -24.03
CA ALA A 91 -7.56 1.85 -23.74
C ALA A 91 -7.05 1.60 -22.31
N HIS A 92 -7.90 1.08 -21.42
CA HIS A 92 -7.63 0.91 -19.99
C HIS A 92 -7.91 -0.52 -19.51
N ASP A 93 -6.88 -1.20 -19.00
CA ASP A 93 -7.01 -2.58 -18.46
C ASP A 93 -7.72 -2.63 -17.10
N ALA A 94 -7.72 -1.51 -16.38
CA ALA A 94 -8.38 -1.36 -15.08
C ALA A 94 -8.75 0.11 -14.83
N VAL A 95 -9.91 0.33 -14.22
CA VAL A 95 -10.35 1.64 -13.73
C VAL A 95 -10.62 1.54 -12.24
N CYS A 96 -9.67 2.01 -11.44
CA CYS A 96 -9.74 1.93 -9.98
C CYS A 96 -10.35 3.20 -9.38
N VAL A 97 -11.52 3.09 -8.77
CA VAL A 97 -12.25 4.19 -8.15
C VAL A 97 -12.12 4.11 -6.62
N LEU A 98 -11.83 5.24 -5.97
CA LEU A 98 -11.80 5.34 -4.51
C LEU A 98 -13.21 5.05 -3.95
N ARG A 99 -13.33 4.07 -3.06
CA ARG A 99 -14.60 3.66 -2.43
C ARG A 99 -14.65 3.95 -0.94
N ASN A 100 -13.50 3.96 -0.27
CA ASN A 100 -13.44 4.28 1.15
C ASN A 100 -12.11 4.98 1.47
N LEU A 101 -12.17 5.92 2.41
CA LEU A 101 -11.03 6.52 3.07
C LEU A 101 -11.26 6.38 4.57
N HIS A 102 -10.41 5.60 5.23
CA HIS A 102 -10.46 5.43 6.67
C HIS A 102 -9.33 6.22 7.33
N VAL A 103 -9.65 6.99 8.36
CA VAL A 103 -8.67 7.75 9.15
C VAL A 103 -8.23 6.91 10.34
N ALA A 104 -7.03 6.32 10.26
CA ALA A 104 -6.50 5.43 11.29
C ALA A 104 -5.64 6.15 12.34
N GLY A 105 -5.50 7.48 12.24
CA GLY A 105 -4.63 8.26 13.13
C GLY A 105 -3.15 8.00 12.88
N HIS A 106 -2.32 8.27 13.89
CA HIS A 106 -0.87 8.14 13.76
C HIS A 106 -0.39 6.72 14.06
N VAL A 107 -0.64 5.80 13.12
CA VAL A 107 -0.33 4.36 13.24
C VAL A 107 0.89 3.91 12.44
N ASP A 108 1.56 4.85 11.77
CA ASP A 108 2.78 4.62 10.99
C ASP A 108 2.70 3.33 10.13
N ILE A 109 1.81 3.34 9.14
CA ILE A 109 1.57 2.19 8.25
C ILE A 109 2.84 1.91 7.46
N HIS A 110 3.38 0.69 7.54
CA HIS A 110 4.59 0.31 6.79
C HIS A 110 4.23 -0.50 5.56
N GLU A 111 3.63 -1.67 5.74
CA GLU A 111 3.17 -2.53 4.65
C GLU A 111 1.73 -3.00 4.85
N MET A 112 1.08 -3.45 3.78
CA MET A 112 -0.25 -4.04 3.80
C MET A 112 -0.30 -5.33 3.01
N ALA A 113 -1.26 -6.19 3.36
CA ALA A 113 -1.56 -7.37 2.56
C ALA A 113 -3.04 -7.75 2.71
N PHE A 114 -3.59 -8.40 1.68
CA PHE A 114 -4.93 -8.96 1.77
C PHE A 114 -4.91 -10.32 2.48
N ALA A 115 -5.81 -10.48 3.45
CA ALA A 115 -6.13 -11.72 4.13
C ALA A 115 -7.57 -12.09 3.77
N GLY A 116 -7.76 -12.64 2.58
CA GLY A 116 -9.10 -12.78 1.98
C GLY A 116 -9.71 -11.42 1.68
N SER A 117 -10.87 -11.12 2.25
CA SER A 117 -11.57 -9.84 2.07
C SER A 117 -11.02 -8.71 2.95
N GLU A 118 -10.34 -9.02 4.06
CA GLU A 118 -9.76 -8.01 4.95
C GLU A 118 -8.40 -7.52 4.45
N GLY A 119 -8.18 -6.21 4.49
CA GLY A 119 -6.84 -5.63 4.41
C GLY A 119 -6.17 -5.67 5.77
N ARG A 120 -5.03 -6.35 5.89
CA ARG A 120 -4.19 -6.30 7.09
C ARG A 120 -3.05 -5.34 6.89
N GLN A 121 -2.70 -4.61 7.93
CA GLN A 121 -1.73 -3.53 7.86
C GLN A 121 -0.72 -3.68 8.99
N VAL A 122 0.56 -3.52 8.66
CA VAL A 122 1.62 -3.38 9.63
C VAL A 122 1.55 -1.98 10.22
N ASN A 123 1.34 -1.93 11.53
CA ASN A 123 1.39 -0.73 12.34
C ASN A 123 2.72 -0.76 13.09
N THR A 124 3.70 -0.03 12.56
CA THR A 124 5.06 -0.06 13.10
C THR A 124 5.15 0.72 14.40
N ARG A 125 4.36 1.78 14.58
CA ARG A 125 4.30 2.54 15.84
C ARG A 125 3.85 1.69 17.02
N PHE A 126 2.96 0.73 16.79
CA PHE A 126 2.45 -0.19 17.82
C PHE A 126 3.01 -1.61 17.70
N SER A 127 3.98 -1.82 16.81
CA SER A 127 4.67 -3.10 16.60
C SER A 127 3.72 -4.30 16.42
N CYS A 128 2.67 -4.10 15.64
CA CYS A 128 1.66 -5.13 15.41
C CYS A 128 1.11 -5.13 13.97
N LEU A 129 0.56 -6.27 13.58
CA LEU A 129 -0.38 -6.39 12.47
C LEU A 129 -1.78 -6.05 12.98
N ARG A 130 -2.49 -5.21 12.25
CA ARG A 130 -3.84 -4.74 12.62
C ARG A 130 -4.83 -4.78 11.46
N THR A 131 -6.10 -4.61 11.77
CA THR A 131 -7.18 -4.37 10.81
C THR A 131 -7.82 -3.00 11.07
N LEU A 132 -8.62 -2.55 10.11
CA LEU A 132 -9.50 -1.40 10.29
C LEU A 132 -10.73 -1.81 11.10
N ASP A 133 -11.34 -0.82 11.74
CA ASP A 133 -12.56 -0.94 12.52
C ASP A 133 -13.30 0.41 12.46
N ASN A 134 -14.62 0.44 12.67
CA ASN A 134 -15.37 1.70 12.60
C ASN A 134 -15.43 2.45 13.94
N ASP A 135 -15.28 1.73 15.06
CA ASP A 135 -15.41 2.30 16.40
C ASP A 135 -14.04 2.70 16.99
N HIS A 136 -12.97 2.05 16.51
CA HIS A 136 -11.60 2.27 16.94
C HIS A 136 -10.72 2.69 15.77
N SER A 137 -9.60 3.38 16.04
CA SER A 137 -8.64 3.73 14.98
C SER A 137 -8.05 2.51 14.28
N PHE A 138 -7.95 1.38 14.99
CA PHE A 138 -7.59 0.07 14.47
C PHE A 138 -7.83 -1.01 15.53
N VAL A 139 -7.83 -2.27 15.09
CA VAL A 139 -7.85 -3.45 15.98
C VAL A 139 -6.56 -4.25 15.81
N PRO A 140 -5.73 -4.40 16.86
CA PRO A 140 -4.56 -5.28 16.83
C PRO A 140 -4.97 -6.73 16.57
N ARG A 141 -4.26 -7.43 15.67
CA ARG A 141 -4.53 -8.83 15.33
C ARG A 141 -3.39 -9.76 15.70
N ARG A 142 -2.15 -9.34 15.51
CA ARG A 142 -0.96 -10.15 15.81
C ARG A 142 0.22 -9.26 16.13
N ARG A 143 1.04 -9.65 17.10
CA ARG A 143 2.35 -9.05 17.38
C ARG A 143 3.40 -10.16 17.49
N PRO A 144 4.70 -9.86 17.36
CA PRO A 144 5.74 -10.79 17.76
C PRO A 144 5.58 -11.19 19.23
N ARG A 145 5.96 -12.42 19.57
CA ARG A 145 5.78 -12.95 20.94
C ARG A 145 6.61 -12.18 21.97
N PHE A 146 7.82 -11.75 21.59
CA PHE A 146 8.73 -10.98 22.43
C PHE A 146 8.28 -9.53 22.70
N VAL A 147 7.42 -8.94 21.86
CA VAL A 147 6.89 -7.58 22.07
C VAL A 147 5.85 -7.63 23.18
N SER A 148 6.18 -7.18 24.38
CA SER A 148 5.35 -7.30 25.58
C SER A 148 3.95 -6.67 25.47
N VAL A 149 3.86 -5.49 24.86
CA VAL A 149 2.63 -4.67 24.84
C VAL A 149 2.43 -3.98 23.49
N CYS A 150 1.17 -3.80 23.10
CA CYS A 150 0.77 -2.99 21.94
C CYS A 150 0.63 -1.52 22.38
N ALA A 151 1.75 -0.81 22.42
CA ALA A 151 1.82 0.59 22.84
C ALA A 151 2.43 1.46 21.73
N PRO A 152 2.11 2.76 21.64
CA PRO A 152 2.60 3.68 20.61
C PRO A 152 4.07 4.08 20.82
N GLU A 153 4.94 3.10 21.01
CA GLU A 153 6.32 3.25 21.49
C GLU A 153 7.34 2.68 20.51
N TYR A 154 6.92 2.20 19.34
CA TYR A 154 7.81 1.69 18.30
C TYR A 154 8.77 0.60 18.85
N ARG A 155 8.23 -0.36 19.59
CA ARG A 155 9.06 -1.35 20.30
C ARG A 155 9.85 -2.30 19.40
N CYS A 156 9.35 -2.51 18.19
CA CYS A 156 9.93 -3.33 17.15
C CYS A 156 9.49 -2.78 15.80
N HIS A 157 10.45 -2.52 14.92
CA HIS A 157 10.16 -2.08 13.55
C HIS A 157 9.74 -3.26 12.70
N LEU A 158 8.43 -3.46 12.56
CA LEU A 158 7.87 -4.43 11.64
C LEU A 158 7.86 -3.88 10.21
N ASN A 159 8.24 -4.73 9.25
CA ASN A 159 8.25 -4.43 7.83
C ASN A 159 6.98 -4.96 7.16
N ALA A 160 7.01 -6.23 6.75
CA ALA A 160 5.96 -6.85 5.93
C ALA A 160 5.37 -8.11 6.56
N PRO A 161 4.07 -8.39 6.37
CA PRO A 161 3.49 -9.68 6.65
C PRO A 161 3.74 -10.63 5.47
N VAL A 162 4.18 -11.85 5.77
CA VAL A 162 4.22 -12.92 4.77
C VAL A 162 2.90 -13.68 4.84
N MET A 163 2.14 -13.66 3.75
CA MET A 163 0.83 -14.30 3.67
C MET A 163 0.96 -15.77 3.26
N GLY A 164 0.09 -16.61 3.82
CA GLY A 164 -0.14 -17.99 3.40
C GLY A 164 -1.63 -18.18 3.18
N GLY A 165 -2.09 -17.91 1.96
CA GLY A 165 -3.51 -17.77 1.66
C GLY A 165 -4.13 -16.62 2.46
N ALA A 166 -5.27 -16.87 3.11
CA ALA A 166 -6.02 -15.85 3.83
C ALA A 166 -5.47 -15.52 5.24
N ARG A 167 -4.31 -16.05 5.65
CA ARG A 167 -3.74 -15.82 6.98
C ARG A 167 -2.26 -15.44 6.91
N PRO A 168 -1.78 -14.50 7.76
CA PRO A 168 -0.36 -14.19 7.85
C PRO A 168 0.41 -15.37 8.48
N ARG A 169 1.44 -15.89 7.81
CA ARG A 169 2.31 -16.95 8.36
C ARG A 169 3.34 -16.36 9.31
N CYS A 170 4.05 -15.32 8.87
CA CYS A 170 5.01 -14.60 9.71
C CYS A 170 4.95 -13.09 9.48
N LEU A 171 5.65 -12.35 10.35
CA LEU A 171 5.91 -10.93 10.25
C LEU A 171 7.41 -10.78 10.20
N THR A 172 7.92 -9.95 9.28
CA THR A 172 9.33 -9.59 9.23
C THR A 172 9.55 -8.33 10.06
N ALA A 173 10.74 -8.24 10.65
CA ALA A 173 11.17 -7.11 11.46
C ALA A 173 12.60 -6.73 11.09
N LEU A 174 12.95 -5.45 11.28
CA LEU A 174 14.33 -4.98 11.13
C LEU A 174 15.28 -5.58 12.18
N GLY A 175 14.74 -5.96 13.34
CA GLY A 175 15.46 -6.59 14.44
C GLY A 175 14.53 -6.99 15.58
N GLU A 176 15.04 -7.80 16.51
CA GLU A 176 14.34 -8.15 17.73
C GLU A 176 14.53 -7.05 18.79
N SER A 177 13.46 -6.37 19.13
CA SER A 177 13.43 -5.39 20.23
C SER A 177 12.08 -5.36 20.92
N ASN A 178 12.10 -4.96 22.19
CA ASN A 178 10.91 -4.79 23.03
C ASN A 178 11.08 -3.58 23.98
N VAL A 179 11.83 -2.56 23.58
CA VAL A 179 12.02 -1.32 24.35
C VAL A 179 11.51 -0.12 23.56
N ARG A 180 11.21 0.99 24.24
CA ARG A 180 10.71 2.20 23.57
C ARG A 180 11.73 2.70 22.54
N GLU A 181 11.25 2.97 21.32
CA GLU A 181 12.01 3.40 20.14
C GLU A 181 12.99 2.36 19.55
N GLY A 182 12.88 1.09 19.95
CA GLY A 182 13.66 -0.02 19.40
C GLY A 182 14.97 -0.30 20.13
#